data_AF-A0A2H0TNG5-F1
#
_entry.id   AF-A0A2H0TNG5-F1
#
_cell.length_a   1.000
_cell.length_b   1.000
_cell.length_c   1.000
_cell.angle_alpha   90.00
_cell.angle_beta   90.00
_cell.angle_gamma   90.00
#
_symmetry.space_group_name_H-M   'P 1'
#
loop_
_entity.id
_entity.type
_entity.pdbx_description
1 polymer ?
#
loop_
_entity_poly.entity_id
_entity_poly.type
_entity_poly.pdbx_seq_one_letter_code
_entity_poly.pdbx_strand_id
1 'polypeptide(L)'
;MSNILFQYFSWQFFDVPRFILKAWRNFLVFNLNYFSIPLLIKTLFSHWRRYQWSYGRGFDLKRWIYTFFSNMISRVLGAIMRVILIFIGLLVEVFIFFAGIIVFFGWIILPLLLISGLYFSFKILF
;
A
#
# COMPACT_ATOMS: atom_id res chain seq x y z
N MET A 1 0.22 -20.17 -38.78
CA MET A 1 1.25 -19.56 -37.91
C MET A 1 1.19 -18.05 -38.03
N SER A 2 1.00 -17.33 -36.93
CA SER A 2 1.13 -15.86 -36.91
C SER A 2 2.62 -15.47 -37.07
N ASN A 3 2.87 -14.36 -37.76
CA ASN A 3 4.21 -13.82 -37.98
C ASN A 3 4.87 -13.50 -36.62
N ILE A 4 6.14 -13.87 -36.44
CA ILE A 4 6.89 -13.67 -35.19
C ILE A 4 6.99 -12.20 -34.78
N LEU A 5 7.05 -11.28 -35.75
CA LEU A 5 7.05 -9.84 -35.49
C LEU A 5 5.74 -9.41 -34.84
N PHE A 6 4.61 -9.90 -35.37
CA PHE A 6 3.30 -9.61 -34.82
C PHE A 6 3.16 -10.16 -33.39
N GLN A 7 3.67 -11.37 -33.14
CA GLN A 7 3.71 -11.95 -31.80
C GLN A 7 4.54 -11.11 -30.82
N TYR A 8 5.70 -10.60 -31.26
CA TYR A 8 6.51 -9.71 -30.45
C TYR A 8 5.78 -8.41 -30.09
N PHE A 9 5.13 -7.75 -31.06
CA PHE A 9 4.34 -6.54 -30.79
C PHE A 9 3.17 -6.81 -29.83
N SER A 10 2.46 -7.93 -30.01
CA SER A 10 1.42 -8.36 -29.06
C SER A 10 1.97 -8.51 -27.65
N TRP A 11 3.09 -9.23 -27.53
CA TRP A 11 3.72 -9.50 -26.24
C TRP A 11 4.18 -8.22 -25.55
N GLN A 12 4.86 -7.34 -26.30
CA GLN A 12 5.47 -6.12 -25.79
C GLN A 12 4.43 -5.09 -25.33
N PHE A 13 3.36 -4.89 -26.10
CA PHE A 13 2.41 -3.79 -25.88
C PHE A 13 1.06 -4.20 -25.30
N PHE A 14 0.72 -5.49 -25.32
CA PHE A 14 -0.57 -5.96 -24.82
C PHE A 14 -0.41 -6.99 -23.70
N ASP A 15 0.31 -8.07 -23.91
CA ASP A 15 0.29 -9.20 -22.98
C ASP A 15 1.04 -8.88 -21.67
N VAL A 16 2.30 -8.43 -21.77
CA VAL A 16 3.10 -8.09 -20.60
C VAL A 16 2.59 -6.84 -19.88
N PRO A 17 2.22 -5.73 -20.56
CA PRO A 17 1.64 -4.58 -19.89
C PRO A 17 0.38 -4.92 -19.09
N ARG A 18 -0.51 -5.76 -19.61
CA ARG A 18 -1.69 -6.25 -18.86
C ARG A 18 -1.27 -7.05 -17.62
N PHE A 19 -0.25 -7.89 -17.74
CA PHE A 19 0.28 -8.64 -16.60
C PHE A 19 0.89 -7.72 -15.53
N ILE A 20 1.67 -6.72 -15.94
CA ILE A 20 2.25 -5.70 -15.06
C ILE A 20 1.15 -4.95 -14.31
N LEU A 21 0.11 -4.47 -15.01
CA LEU A 21 -1.02 -3.77 -14.37
C LEU A 21 -1.76 -4.67 -13.37
N LYS A 22 -1.95 -5.95 -13.69
CA LYS A 22 -2.57 -6.92 -12.78
C LYS A 22 -1.69 -7.15 -11.53
N ALA A 23 -0.39 -7.36 -11.72
CA ALA A 23 0.55 -7.53 -10.62
C ALA A 23 0.61 -6.27 -9.74
N TRP A 24 0.68 -5.09 -10.36
CA TRP A 24 0.69 -3.81 -9.66
C TRP A 24 -0.55 -3.61 -8.79
N ARG A 25 -1.75 -3.87 -9.33
CA ARG A 25 -2.99 -3.87 -8.55
C ARG A 25 -2.94 -4.85 -7.37
N ASN A 26 -2.40 -6.05 -7.60
CA ASN A 26 -2.27 -7.05 -6.52
C ASN A 26 -1.34 -6.57 -5.41
N PHE A 27 -0.23 -5.90 -5.73
CA PHE A 27 0.67 -5.34 -4.72
C PHE A 27 0.04 -4.22 -3.91
N LEU A 28 -0.72 -3.32 -4.56
CA LEU A 28 -1.47 -2.26 -3.86
C LEU A 28 -2.49 -2.87 -2.88
N VAL A 29 -3.33 -3.79 -3.36
CA VAL A 29 -4.33 -4.47 -2.51
C VAL A 29 -3.65 -5.29 -1.41
N PHE A 30 -2.53 -5.96 -1.71
CA PHE A 30 -1.77 -6.72 -0.73
C PHE A 30 -1.25 -5.82 0.39
N ASN A 31 -0.67 -4.66 0.09
CA ASN A 31 -0.13 -3.77 1.11
C ASN A 31 -1.21 -3.23 2.04
N LEU A 32 -2.37 -2.82 1.50
CA LEU A 32 -3.53 -2.41 2.31
C LEU A 32 -4.00 -3.51 3.27
N ASN A 33 -3.94 -4.78 2.84
CA ASN A 33 -4.30 -5.94 3.66
C ASN A 33 -3.20 -6.30 4.67
N TYR A 34 -1.93 -6.24 4.28
CA TYR A 34 -0.78 -6.55 5.13
C TYR A 34 -0.73 -5.61 6.34
N PHE A 35 -0.89 -4.31 6.12
CA PHE A 35 -1.02 -3.33 7.20
C PHE A 35 -2.42 -3.29 7.83
N SER A 36 -3.38 -4.05 7.30
CA SER A 36 -4.77 -4.10 7.78
C SER A 36 -5.40 -2.70 7.89
N ILE A 37 -5.09 -1.80 6.95
CA ILE A 37 -5.49 -0.38 7.01
C ILE A 37 -7.01 -0.21 7.19
N PRO A 38 -7.89 -0.93 6.45
CA PRO A 38 -9.33 -0.82 6.65
C PRO A 38 -9.78 -1.17 8.06
N LEU A 39 -9.13 -2.16 8.70
CA LEU A 39 -9.44 -2.58 10.06
C LEU A 39 -8.93 -1.57 11.09
N LEU A 40 -7.72 -1.03 10.90
CA LEU A 40 -7.15 -0.03 11.79
C LEU A 40 -8.01 1.25 11.84
N ILE A 41 -8.53 1.69 10.69
CA ILE A 41 -9.45 2.82 10.60
C ILE A 41 -10.76 2.53 11.33
N LYS A 42 -11.38 1.36 11.10
CA LYS A 42 -12.62 0.95 11.78
C LYS A 42 -12.47 0.83 13.30
N THR A 43 -11.26 0.53 13.78
CA THR A 43 -10.98 0.29 15.19
C THR A 43 -10.23 1.42 15.87
N LEU A 44 -10.11 2.60 15.24
CA LEU A 44 -9.27 3.71 15.70
C LEU A 44 -9.51 4.05 17.17
N PHE A 45 -10.78 4.26 17.56
CA PHE A 45 -11.21 4.63 18.90
C PHE A 45 -11.61 3.45 19.80
N SER A 46 -11.31 2.22 19.37
CA SER A 46 -11.55 1.04 20.20
C SER A 46 -10.51 0.94 21.33
N HIS A 47 -10.92 0.41 22.48
CA HIS A 47 -10.04 0.24 23.64
C HIS A 47 -8.78 -0.55 23.27
N TRP A 48 -7.63 -0.06 23.73
CA TRP A 48 -6.37 -0.75 23.50
C TRP A 48 -6.36 -2.09 24.24
N ARG A 49 -6.06 -3.18 23.52
CA ARG A 49 -5.97 -4.55 24.06
C ARG A 49 -7.12 -4.96 24.99
N ARG A 50 -8.33 -4.42 24.77
CA ARG A 50 -9.51 -4.62 25.62
C ARG A 50 -9.30 -4.20 27.09
N TYR A 51 -8.36 -3.31 27.38
CA TYR A 51 -8.27 -2.63 28.67
C TYR A 51 -9.46 -1.68 28.81
N GLN A 52 -10.49 -2.20 29.45
CA GLN A 52 -11.72 -1.49 29.77
C GLN A 52 -12.01 -1.65 31.26
N TRP A 53 -12.28 -0.55 31.94
CA TRP A 53 -12.73 -0.54 33.32
C TRP A 53 -14.25 -0.47 33.35
N SER A 54 -14.86 -1.29 34.22
CA SER A 54 -16.31 -1.30 34.42
C SER A 54 -16.73 -0.19 35.38
N TYR A 55 -17.76 0.55 34.98
CA TYR A 55 -18.37 1.61 35.79
C TYR A 55 -18.98 1.09 37.10
N GLY A 56 -19.24 -0.22 37.22
CA GLY A 56 -19.81 -0.84 38.42
C GLY A 56 -21.34 -0.78 38.47
N ARG A 57 -21.92 -1.10 39.64
CA ARG A 57 -23.36 -1.00 39.93
C ARG A 57 -23.59 0.16 40.92
N GLY A 58 -24.68 0.90 40.73
CA GLY A 58 -25.04 2.08 41.54
C GLY A 58 -24.45 3.39 40.98
N PHE A 59 -24.89 4.52 41.55
CA PHE A 59 -24.42 5.86 41.15
C PHE A 59 -23.31 6.32 42.09
N ASP A 60 -22.05 6.14 41.68
CA ASP A 60 -20.86 6.69 42.34
C ASP A 60 -20.13 7.61 41.35
N LEU A 61 -20.31 8.91 41.52
CA LEU A 61 -19.76 9.93 40.63
C LEU A 61 -18.23 9.87 40.57
N LYS A 62 -17.56 9.62 41.70
CA LYS A 62 -16.10 9.58 41.77
C LYS A 62 -15.57 8.41 40.95
N ARG A 63 -16.16 7.23 41.13
CA ARG A 63 -15.83 6.04 40.36
C ARG A 63 -16.11 6.25 38.87
N TRP A 64 -17.25 6.86 38.54
CA TRP A 64 -17.64 7.10 37.15
C TRP A 64 -16.62 7.96 36.41
N ILE A 65 -16.22 9.09 37.00
CA ILE A 65 -15.22 10.00 36.43
C ILE A 65 -13.88 9.28 36.26
N TYR A 66 -13.43 8.53 37.27
CA TYR A 66 -12.17 7.78 37.20
C TYR A 66 -12.17 6.73 36.08
N THR A 67 -13.25 5.95 35.97
CA THR A 67 -13.42 4.94 34.93
C THR A 67 -13.49 5.56 33.54
N PHE A 68 -14.17 6.70 33.39
CA PHE A 68 -14.24 7.44 32.14
C PHE A 68 -12.84 7.86 31.66
N PHE A 69 -12.05 8.52 32.50
CA PHE A 69 -10.69 8.94 32.15
C PHE A 69 -9.77 7.74 31.86
N SER A 70 -9.85 6.67 32.65
CA SER A 70 -9.06 5.45 32.42
C SER A 70 -9.37 4.81 31.06
N ASN A 71 -10.65 4.71 30.70
CA ASN A 71 -11.09 4.21 29.40
C ASN A 71 -10.69 5.15 28.26
N MET A 72 -10.75 6.46 28.48
CA MET A 72 -10.33 7.47 27.49
C MET A 72 -8.83 7.33 27.17
N ILE A 73 -7.98 7.24 28.20
CA ILE A 73 -6.53 7.04 28.03
C ILE A 73 -6.25 5.76 27.25
N SER A 74 -6.93 4.66 27.58
CA SER A 74 -6.82 3.38 26.84
C SER A 74 -7.17 3.52 25.36
N ARG A 75 -8.24 4.25 25.02
CA ARG A 75 -8.63 4.50 23.61
C ARG A 75 -7.61 5.39 22.90
N VAL A 76 -7.11 6.44 23.55
CA VAL A 76 -6.12 7.37 22.97
C VAL A 76 -4.81 6.66 22.67
N LEU A 77 -4.29 5.86 23.62
CA LEU A 77 -3.08 5.06 23.40
C LEU A 77 -3.25 4.12 22.20
N GLY A 78 -4.41 3.46 22.12
CA GLY A 78 -4.72 2.60 20.98
C GLY A 78 -4.84 3.36 19.66
N ALA A 79 -5.45 4.54 19.67
CA ALA A 79 -5.55 5.40 18.50
C ALA A 79 -4.17 5.83 18.01
N ILE A 80 -3.28 6.26 18.90
CA ILE A 80 -1.89 6.68 18.55
C ILE A 80 -1.17 5.56 17.80
N MET A 81 -1.17 4.34 18.36
CA MET A 81 -0.50 3.19 17.74
C MET A 81 -1.10 2.86 16.36
N ARG A 82 -2.43 2.89 16.22
CA ARG A 82 -3.10 2.63 14.95
C ARG A 82 -2.83 3.70 13.91
N VAL A 83 -2.78 4.97 14.30
CA VAL A 83 -2.45 6.10 13.41
C VAL A 83 -1.03 5.94 12.86
N ILE A 84 -0.05 5.58 13.70
CA ILE A 84 1.33 5.33 13.27
C ILE A 84 1.37 4.20 12.23
N LEU A 85 0.69 3.08 12.49
CA LEU A 85 0.64 1.95 11.55
C LEU A 85 -0.05 2.31 10.24
N ILE A 86 -1.16 3.05 10.28
CA ILE A 86 -1.84 3.55 9.08
C ILE A 86 -0.91 4.45 8.30
N PHE A 87 -0.22 5.39 8.96
CA PHE A 87 0.69 6.32 8.31
C PHE A 87 1.82 5.61 7.59
N ILE A 88 2.49 4.66 8.26
CA ILE A 88 3.56 3.85 7.65
C ILE A 88 3.01 3.04 6.47
N GLY A 89 1.87 2.37 6.64
CA GLY A 89 1.25 1.57 5.59
C GLY A 89 0.90 2.39 4.34
N LEU A 90 0.39 3.61 4.53
CA LEU A 90 0.12 4.55 3.43
C LEU A 90 1.39 5.08 2.77
N LEU A 91 2.46 5.32 3.51
CA LEU A 91 3.75 5.71 2.94
C LEU A 91 4.29 4.61 2.01
N VAL A 92 4.23 3.35 2.46
CA VAL A 92 4.59 2.19 1.63
C VAL A 92 3.66 2.05 0.42
N GLU A 93 2.36 2.29 0.58
CA GLU A 93 1.39 2.27 -0.54
C GLU A 93 1.79 3.27 -1.64
N VAL A 94 2.15 4.50 -1.25
CA VAL A 94 2.61 5.53 -2.18
C VAL A 94 3.89 5.09 -2.91
N PHE A 95 4.83 4.46 -2.21
CA PHE A 95 6.03 3.93 -2.83
C PHE A 95 5.73 2.83 -3.86
N ILE A 96 4.85 1.87 -3.51
CA ILE A 96 4.42 0.79 -4.43
C ILE A 96 3.72 1.38 -5.67
N PHE A 97 2.91 2.43 -5.48
CA PHE A 97 2.25 3.12 -6.57
C PHE A 97 3.28 3.70 -7.56
N PHE A 98 4.25 4.47 -7.09
CA PHE A 98 5.29 5.03 -7.98
C PHE A 98 6.19 3.96 -8.59
N ALA A 99 6.55 2.91 -7.84
CA ALA A 99 7.33 1.79 -8.38
C ALA A 99 6.60 1.11 -9.55
N GLY A 100 5.29 0.87 -9.43
CA GLY A 100 4.49 0.29 -10.51
C GLY A 100 4.41 1.18 -11.75
N ILE A 101 4.30 2.51 -11.58
CA ILE A 101 4.40 3.48 -12.69
C ILE A 101 5.73 3.34 -13.41
N ILE A 102 6.85 3.35 -12.68
CA ILE A 102 8.19 3.26 -13.25
C ILE A 102 8.36 1.95 -14.02
N VAL A 103 7.93 0.82 -13.46
CA VAL A 103 8.01 -0.49 -14.11
C VAL A 103 7.14 -0.53 -15.38
N PHE A 104 5.92 -0.01 -15.32
CA PHE A 104 5.00 -0.01 -16.47
C PHE A 104 5.51 0.85 -17.63
N PHE A 105 5.88 2.10 -17.37
CA PHE A 105 6.43 2.97 -18.42
C PHE A 105 7.82 2.53 -18.86
N GLY A 106 8.66 2.06 -17.94
CA GLY A 106 9.96 1.48 -18.25
C GLY A 106 9.85 0.30 -19.21
N TRP A 107 8.83 -0.57 -19.04
CA TRP A 107 8.56 -1.66 -19.97
C TRP A 107 8.16 -1.17 -21.37
N ILE A 108 7.26 -0.19 -21.46
CA ILE A 108 6.80 0.35 -22.74
C ILE A 108 7.95 1.02 -23.52
N ILE A 109 8.82 1.74 -22.81
CA ILE A 109 9.93 2.49 -23.39
C ILE A 109 11.17 1.59 -23.62
N LEU A 110 11.20 0.39 -23.04
CA LEU A 110 12.31 -0.57 -23.15
C LEU A 110 12.81 -0.79 -24.59
N PRO A 111 11.95 -1.01 -25.62
CA PRO A 111 12.44 -1.21 -26.99
C PRO A 111 13.15 0.02 -27.54
N LEU A 112 12.66 1.22 -27.21
CA LEU A 112 13.29 2.48 -27.61
C LEU A 112 14.65 2.66 -26.93
N LEU A 113 14.75 2.34 -25.63
CA LEU A 113 16.02 2.37 -24.90
C LEU A 113 17.04 1.42 -25.52
N LEU A 114 16.64 0.20 -25.89
CA LEU A 114 17.52 -0.76 -26.54
C LEU A 114 18.03 -0.25 -27.90
N ILE A 115 17.13 0.25 -28.75
CA ILE A 115 17.51 0.80 -30.07
C ILE A 115 18.44 2.01 -29.94
N SER A 116 18.11 2.94 -29.05
CA SER A 116 18.93 4.14 -28.81
C SER A 116 20.31 3.79 -28.23
N GLY A 117 20.38 2.85 -27.29
CA GLY A 117 21.63 2.38 -26.70
C GLY A 117 22.55 1.74 -27.73
N LEU A 118 22.00 0.93 -28.64
CA LEU A 118 22.76 0.38 -29.76
C LEU A 118 23.27 1.49 -30.68
N TYR A 119 22.41 2.44 -31.07
CA TYR A 119 22.79 3.56 -31.94
C TYR A 119 23.94 4.41 -31.35
N PHE A 120 23.84 4.78 -30.06
CA PHE A 120 24.89 5.55 -29.40
C PHE A 120 26.19 4.74 -29.28
N SER A 121 26.12 3.43 -29.07
CA SER A 121 27.29 2.56 -29.00
C SER A 121 28.04 2.53 -30.33
N PHE A 122 27.33 2.38 -31.45
CA PHE A 122 27.94 2.43 -32.78
C PHE A 122 28.59 3.78 -33.08
N LYS A 123 27.95 4.88 -32.69
CA LYS A 123 28.49 6.24 -32.88
C LYS A 123 29.77 6.53 -32.08
N ILE A 124 29.97 5.84 -30.96
CA ILE A 124 31.17 6.03 -30.13
C ILE A 124 32.34 5.18 -30.64
N LEU A 125 32.04 4.01 -31.21
CA LEU A 125 33.04 3.04 -31.65
C LEU A 125 33.63 3.31 -33.05
N PHE A 126 32.88 3.98 -33.93
CA PHE A 126 33.26 4.31 -35.30
C PHE A 126 33.27 5.83 -35.51
#